data_AF-A0A6A5UUJ2-F1
#
_entry.id   AF-A0A6A5UUJ2-F1
#
_cell.length_a   1.000
_cell.length_b   1.000
_cell.length_c   1.000
_cell.angle_alpha   90.00
_cell.angle_beta   90.00
_cell.angle_gamma   90.00
#
_symmetry.space_group_name_H-M   'P 1'
#
loop_
_entity.id
_entity.type
_entity.pdbx_description
1 polymer ?
#
loop_
_entity_poly.entity_id
_entity_poly.type
_entity_poly.pdbx_seq_one_letter_code
_entity_poly.pdbx_strand_id
1 'polypeptide(L)'
;MGSIPEQKRPNFLVIVADDLGYSDIGCFGGEISTPNLDRLSHTGVRLSNSHTTSACSPTRSMLMSGTYNHIAGLGEMVEHMAKDVDYASEPGYEGYLNFLVVALSEVLQGAGYKNIMSGKW
;
A
#
# COMPACT_ATOMS: atom_id res chain seq x y z
N MET A 1 37.07 -22.07 9.44
CA MET A 1 35.70 -21.82 8.91
C MET A 1 35.52 -20.31 8.81
N GLY A 2 35.42 -19.77 7.60
CA GLY A 2 35.19 -18.34 7.40
C GLY A 2 33.76 -17.97 7.77
N SER A 3 33.58 -16.89 8.54
CA SER A 3 32.27 -16.34 8.89
C SER A 3 31.56 -15.85 7.61
N ILE A 4 30.32 -16.29 7.40
CA ILE A 4 29.44 -15.70 6.39
C ILE A 4 29.18 -14.25 6.82
N PRO A 5 29.41 -13.24 5.96
CA PRO A 5 29.10 -11.85 6.30
C PRO A 5 27.63 -11.75 6.69
N GLU A 6 27.35 -11.18 7.85
CA GLU A 6 25.99 -10.88 8.27
C GLU A 6 25.36 -9.94 7.22
N GLN A 7 24.43 -10.46 6.42
CA GLN A 7 23.78 -9.65 5.39
C GLN A 7 22.98 -8.54 6.08
N LYS A 8 23.39 -7.29 5.82
CA LYS A 8 22.69 -6.12 6.32
C LYS A 8 21.26 -6.12 5.80
N ARG A 9 20.30 -6.14 6.72
CA ARG A 9 18.88 -6.06 6.41
C ARG A 9 18.55 -4.78 5.63
N PRO A 10 17.75 -4.85 4.54
CA PRO A 10 17.44 -3.69 3.72
C PRO A 10 16.46 -2.75 4.42
N ASN A 11 16.45 -1.47 4.06
CA ASN A 11 15.34 -0.57 4.44
C ASN A 11 14.23 -0.66 3.39
N PHE A 12 12.98 -0.44 3.81
CA PHE A 12 11.84 -0.33 2.91
C PHE A 12 11.36 1.13 2.89
N LEU A 13 11.21 1.68 1.68
CA LEU A 13 10.58 2.98 1.45
C LEU A 13 9.40 2.76 0.50
N VAL A 14 8.19 2.84 1.03
CA VAL A 14 6.95 2.68 0.27
C VAL A 14 6.33 4.05 0.08
N ILE A 15 6.17 4.48 -1.18
CA ILE A 15 5.60 5.77 -1.56
C ILE A 15 4.30 5.49 -2.32
N VAL A 16 3.19 6.06 -1.84
CA VAL A 16 1.87 5.92 -2.46
C VAL A 16 1.37 7.32 -2.80
N ALA A 17 1.18 7.60 -4.09
CA ALA A 17 0.48 8.80 -4.53
C ALA A 17 -1.05 8.57 -4.43
N ASP A 18 -1.80 9.62 -4.14
CA ASP A 18 -3.27 9.57 -4.04
C ASP A 18 -3.84 10.11 -5.36
N ASP A 19 -4.60 9.27 -6.08
CA ASP A 19 -5.27 9.57 -7.34
C ASP A 19 -4.37 10.04 -8.50
N LEU A 20 -3.08 9.67 -8.48
CA LEU A 20 -2.15 9.95 -9.59
C LEU A 20 -2.48 9.09 -10.82
N GLY A 21 -2.62 9.72 -11.98
CA GLY A 21 -2.91 9.07 -13.25
C GLY A 21 -1.74 8.23 -13.76
N TYR A 22 -2.05 7.19 -14.54
CA TYR A 22 -1.05 6.26 -15.09
C TYR A 22 0.07 6.97 -15.86
N SER A 23 -0.29 7.95 -16.70
CA SER A 23 0.65 8.67 -17.56
C SER A 23 1.03 10.06 -17.04
N ASP A 24 0.83 10.36 -15.75
CA ASP A 24 1.18 11.70 -15.21
C ASP A 24 2.70 11.86 -15.02
N ILE A 25 3.39 10.77 -14.67
CA ILE A 25 4.84 10.75 -14.46
C ILE A 25 5.56 10.68 -15.81
N GLY A 26 6.67 11.41 -15.96
CA GLY A 26 7.45 11.46 -17.21
C GLY A 26 7.87 10.08 -17.73
N CYS A 27 8.36 9.21 -16.85
CA CYS A 27 8.75 7.84 -17.21
C CYS A 27 7.60 6.89 -17.61
N PHE A 28 6.35 7.34 -17.48
CA PHE A 28 5.13 6.70 -17.98
C PHE A 28 4.45 7.49 -19.14
N GLY A 29 5.10 8.54 -19.65
CA GLY A 29 4.66 9.30 -20.82
C GLY A 29 4.09 10.70 -20.55
N GLY A 30 4.15 11.17 -19.31
CA GLY A 30 3.60 12.47 -18.90
C GLY A 30 4.49 13.67 -19.20
N GLU A 31 3.87 14.85 -19.21
CA GLU A 31 4.52 16.15 -19.37
C GLU A 31 4.89 16.83 -18.03
N ILE A 32 4.40 16.32 -16.90
CA ILE A 32 4.67 16.88 -15.58
C ILE A 32 6.13 16.61 -15.20
N SER A 33 6.83 17.68 -14.80
CA SER A 33 8.23 17.59 -14.35
C SER A 33 8.33 16.76 -13.05
N THR A 34 8.74 15.50 -13.19
CA THR A 34 8.84 14.51 -12.10
C THR A 34 10.24 13.91 -11.98
N PRO A 35 11.32 14.73 -11.97
CA PRO A 35 12.70 14.28 -12.19
C PRO A 35 13.21 13.27 -11.14
N ASN A 36 12.68 13.31 -9.91
CA ASN A 36 13.06 12.35 -8.87
C ASN A 36 12.48 10.95 -9.12
N LEU A 37 11.23 10.87 -9.57
CA LEU A 37 10.57 9.60 -9.91
C LEU A 37 11.14 9.03 -11.20
N ASP A 38 11.41 9.89 -12.19
CA ASP A 38 12.05 9.48 -13.44
C ASP A 38 13.43 8.88 -13.17
N ARG A 39 14.24 9.51 -12.30
CA ARG A 39 15.54 8.98 -11.88
C ARG A 39 15.43 7.61 -11.21
N LEU A 40 14.43 7.39 -10.35
CA LEU A 40 14.19 6.08 -9.73
C LEU A 40 13.82 5.02 -10.79
N SER A 41 13.03 5.40 -11.79
CA SER A 41 12.61 4.50 -12.87
C SER A 41 13.79 4.03 -13.74
N HIS A 42 14.80 4.87 -13.95
CA HIS A 42 15.95 4.55 -14.80
C HIS A 42 16.87 3.47 -14.21
N THR A 43 16.93 3.37 -12.88
CA THR A 43 17.73 2.36 -12.15
C THR A 43 16.88 1.26 -11.54
N GLY A 44 15.57 1.29 -11.76
CA GLY A 44 14.59 0.40 -11.16
C GLY A 44 13.84 -0.42 -12.20
N VAL A 45 12.68 -0.94 -11.79
CA VAL A 45 11.76 -1.68 -12.64
C VAL A 45 10.46 -0.89 -12.75
N ARG A 46 9.96 -0.71 -13.97
CA ARG A 46 8.64 -0.13 -14.24
C ARG A 46 7.63 -1.24 -14.44
N LEU A 47 6.47 -1.13 -13.78
CA LEU A 47 5.38 -2.08 -13.88
C LEU A 47 4.24 -1.44 -14.69
N SER A 48 4.01 -1.91 -15.91
CA SER A 48 2.89 -1.45 -16.76
C SER A 48 1.59 -2.23 -16.52
N ASN A 49 1.61 -3.23 -15.64
CA ASN A 49 0.49 -4.10 -15.34
C ASN A 49 0.32 -4.32 -13.82
N SER A 50 0.49 -3.24 -13.04
CA SER A 50 0.27 -3.23 -11.58
C SER A 50 -1.15 -2.74 -11.29
N HIS A 51 -1.85 -3.42 -10.38
CA HIS A 51 -3.26 -3.15 -10.10
C HIS A 51 -3.49 -2.79 -8.64
N THR A 52 -4.41 -1.87 -8.43
CA THR A 52 -5.01 -1.53 -7.13
C THR A 52 -6.48 -1.91 -7.16
N THR A 53 -7.21 -1.66 -6.07
CA THR A 53 -8.67 -1.55 -6.17
C THR A 53 -9.03 -0.20 -6.79
N SER A 54 -10.32 0.03 -7.05
CA SER A 54 -10.84 1.28 -7.60
C SER A 54 -10.81 2.46 -6.63
N ALA A 55 -10.48 2.26 -5.35
CA ALA A 55 -10.57 3.30 -4.32
C ALA A 55 -9.41 3.29 -3.31
N CYS A 56 -9.30 4.38 -2.55
CA CYS A 56 -8.14 4.65 -1.71
C CYS A 56 -8.02 3.71 -0.49
N SER A 57 -9.03 3.64 0.38
CA SER A 57 -8.98 2.83 1.61
C SER A 57 -8.98 1.33 1.34
N PRO A 58 -9.73 0.76 0.36
CA PRO A 58 -9.63 -0.65 0.06
C PRO A 58 -8.23 -1.03 -0.45
N THR A 59 -7.63 -0.22 -1.34
CA THR A 59 -6.25 -0.43 -1.81
C THR A 59 -5.24 -0.41 -0.67
N ARG A 60 -5.34 0.56 0.25
CA ARG A 60 -4.42 0.68 1.40
C ARG A 60 -4.53 -0.50 2.34
N SER A 61 -5.74 -1.02 2.56
CA SER A 61 -5.96 -2.23 3.35
C SER A 61 -5.27 -3.45 2.75
N MET A 62 -5.32 -3.61 1.42
CA MET A 62 -4.67 -4.70 0.71
C MET A 62 -3.15 -4.56 0.72
N LEU A 63 -2.63 -3.34 0.51
CA LEU A 63 -1.19 -3.05 0.57
C LEU A 63 -0.61 -3.42 1.94
N MET A 64 -1.32 -3.08 3.02
CA MET A 64 -0.85 -3.31 4.37
C MET A 64 -1.05 -4.74 4.86
N SER A 65 -2.00 -5.50 4.33
CA SER A 65 -2.30 -6.87 4.80
C SER A 65 -1.83 -7.98 3.87
N GLY A 66 -1.61 -7.69 2.58
CA GLY A 66 -1.33 -8.68 1.56
C GLY A 66 -2.53 -9.56 1.18
N THR A 67 -3.74 -9.23 1.62
CA THR A 67 -4.99 -9.95 1.27
C THR A 67 -6.03 -9.00 0.67
N TYR A 68 -7.19 -9.51 0.24
CA TYR A 68 -8.28 -8.71 -0.29
C TYR A 68 -8.92 -7.79 0.76
N ASN A 69 -9.38 -6.61 0.33
CA ASN A 69 -10.00 -5.59 1.17
C ASN A 69 -11.26 -6.09 1.90
N HIS A 70 -12.03 -6.98 1.26
CA HIS A 70 -13.20 -7.66 1.85
C HIS A 70 -12.84 -8.61 3.00
N ILE A 71 -11.56 -8.96 3.18
CA ILE A 71 -11.06 -9.70 4.34
C ILE A 71 -10.47 -8.72 5.36
N ALA A 72 -9.79 -7.68 4.89
CA ALA A 72 -9.04 -6.73 5.71
C ALA A 72 -9.90 -5.65 6.39
N GLY A 73 -11.21 -5.63 6.18
CA GLY A 73 -12.14 -4.75 6.89
C GLY A 73 -12.58 -3.50 6.15
N LEU A 74 -12.15 -3.36 4.90
CA LEU A 74 -12.49 -2.25 4.01
C LEU A 74 -13.10 -2.79 2.72
N GLY A 75 -14.10 -3.67 2.85
CA GLY A 75 -14.89 -4.21 1.75
C GLY A 75 -15.59 -3.14 0.91
N GLU A 76 -15.87 -1.98 1.49
CA GLU A 76 -16.36 -0.76 0.86
C GLU A 76 -15.67 0.45 1.52
N MET A 77 -15.77 1.64 0.92
CA MET A 77 -15.37 2.88 1.57
C MET A 77 -16.38 3.27 2.66
N VAL A 78 -15.88 3.64 3.83
CA VAL A 78 -16.70 4.04 5.00
C VAL A 78 -17.72 5.13 4.65
N GLU A 79 -17.33 6.07 3.79
CA GLU A 79 -18.13 7.20 3.33
C GLU A 79 -19.35 6.79 2.48
N HIS A 80 -19.33 5.55 1.96
CA HIS A 80 -20.37 4.94 1.14
C HIS A 80 -21.19 3.90 1.91
N MET A 81 -20.63 3.29 2.96
CA MET A 81 -21.31 2.26 3.74
C MET A 81 -22.64 2.73 4.35
N ALA A 82 -22.73 3.98 4.83
CA ALA A 82 -23.92 4.50 5.50
C ALA A 82 -25.12 4.78 4.56
N LYS A 83 -24.94 4.66 3.24
CA LYS A 83 -25.92 5.15 2.26
C LYS A 83 -26.76 4.05 1.61
N ASP A 84 -26.18 2.86 1.42
CA ASP A 84 -26.71 1.93 0.40
C ASP A 84 -27.09 0.53 0.92
N VAL A 85 -26.45 0.03 1.98
CA VAL A 85 -26.70 -1.34 2.53
C VAL A 85 -26.35 -1.36 4.02
N ASP A 86 -27.05 -2.17 4.81
CA ASP A 86 -26.65 -2.44 6.21
C ASP A 86 -25.43 -3.37 6.24
N TYR A 87 -24.25 -2.77 6.08
CA TYR A 87 -22.96 -3.45 6.19
C TYR A 87 -22.54 -3.73 7.64
N ALA A 88 -23.27 -3.22 8.65
CA ALA A 88 -22.82 -3.21 10.05
C ALA A 88 -22.63 -4.61 10.64
N SER A 89 -23.22 -5.64 10.02
CA SER A 89 -23.11 -7.04 10.45
C SER A 89 -22.25 -7.91 9.52
N GLU A 90 -21.73 -7.37 8.42
CA GLU A 90 -20.96 -8.13 7.44
C GLU A 90 -19.46 -8.17 7.80
N PRO A 91 -18.87 -9.35 8.04
CA PRO A 91 -17.43 -9.46 8.31
C PRO A 91 -16.60 -8.89 7.16
N GLY A 92 -15.57 -8.10 7.48
CA GLY A 92 -14.73 -7.46 6.47
C GLY A 92 -15.26 -6.12 5.95
N TYR A 93 -16.37 -5.62 6.50
CA TYR A 93 -16.95 -4.31 6.22
C TYR A 93 -16.97 -3.41 7.47
N GLU A 94 -16.05 -3.63 8.41
CA GLU A 94 -15.99 -2.87 9.66
C GLU A 94 -15.67 -1.38 9.46
N GLY A 95 -15.10 -1.01 8.30
CA GLY A 95 -14.75 0.36 7.96
C GLY A 95 -13.37 0.81 8.45
N TYR A 96 -12.54 -0.13 8.87
CA TYR A 96 -11.16 0.10 9.28
C TYR A 96 -10.35 -1.17 9.04
N LEU A 97 -9.02 -1.08 9.06
CA LEU A 97 -8.16 -2.27 9.00
C LEU A 97 -8.45 -3.15 10.23
N ASN A 98 -9.12 -4.28 10.02
CA ASN A 98 -9.68 -5.08 11.11
C ASN A 98 -8.60 -5.93 11.81
N PHE A 99 -8.99 -6.61 12.88
CA PHE A 99 -8.11 -7.45 13.70
C PHE A 99 -7.98 -8.90 13.21
N LEU A 100 -8.49 -9.20 12.01
CA LEU A 100 -8.34 -10.52 11.37
C LEU A 100 -7.08 -10.62 10.51
N VAL A 101 -6.44 -9.48 10.23
CA VAL A 101 -5.20 -9.36 9.47
C VAL A 101 -4.10 -8.78 10.33
N VAL A 102 -2.86 -9.14 10.02
CA VAL A 102 -1.67 -8.54 10.63
C VAL A 102 -1.08 -7.57 9.61
N ALA A 103 -0.92 -6.30 9.99
CA ALA A 103 -0.36 -5.30 9.11
C ALA A 103 1.14 -5.55 8.86
N LEU A 104 1.63 -5.21 7.68
CA LEU A 104 3.04 -5.32 7.29
C LEU A 104 3.96 -4.63 8.32
N SER A 105 3.52 -3.49 8.87
CA SER A 105 4.23 -2.78 9.93
C SER A 105 4.39 -3.63 11.19
N GLU A 106 3.36 -4.37 11.61
CA GLU A 106 3.41 -5.25 12.78
C GLU A 106 4.37 -6.43 12.54
N VAL A 107 4.32 -7.03 11.35
CA VAL A 107 5.27 -8.09 10.95
C VAL A 107 6.71 -7.58 11.01
N LEU A 108 6.98 -6.41 10.41
CA LEU A 108 8.31 -5.80 10.40
C LEU A 108 8.76 -5.38 11.82
N GLN A 109 7.85 -4.87 12.65
CA GLN A 109 8.14 -4.52 14.04
C GLN A 109 8.54 -5.76 14.86
N GLY A 110 7.81 -6.87 14.70
CA GLY A 110 8.14 -8.15 15.32
C GLY A 110 9.52 -8.68 14.92
N ALA A 111 9.98 -8.34 13.71
CA ALA A 111 11.34 -8.62 13.24
C ALA A 111 12.39 -7.57 13.66
N GLY A 112 12.03 -6.54 14.43
CA GLY A 112 12.95 -5.52 14.93
C GLY A 112 13.29 -4.40 13.93
N TYR A 113 12.42 -4.16 12.94
CA TYR A 113 12.49 -2.95 12.12
C TYR A 113 11.89 -1.75 12.86
N LYS A 114 12.37 -0.55 12.50
CA LYS A 114 11.74 0.71 12.92
C LYS A 114 10.73 1.14 11.87
N ASN A 115 9.49 1.36 12.28
CA ASN A 115 8.42 1.80 11.40
C ASN A 115 8.22 3.31 11.52
N ILE A 116 8.17 4.00 10.39
CA ILE A 116 7.93 5.44 10.31
C ILE A 116 6.92 5.66 9.19
N MET A 117 5.87 6.45 9.46
CA MET A 117 4.87 6.83 8.48
C MET A 117 4.64 8.34 8.54
N SER A 118 4.51 8.96 7.37
CA SER A 118 4.15 10.37 7.22
C SER A 118 3.27 10.52 5.98
N GLY A 119 1.99 10.84 6.16
CA GLY A 119 1.02 10.96 5.08
C GLY A 119 -0.38 10.50 5.49
N LYS A 120 -1.23 10.28 4.48
CA LYS A 120 -2.58 9.72 4.65
C LYS A 120 -2.52 8.26 5.14
N TRP A 121 -3.37 7.94 6.11
CA TRP A 121 -3.61 6.59 6.62
C TRP A 121 -4.43 5.77 5.62
#